data_AF-A0A258B0S7-F1
#
_entry.id   AF-A0A258B0S7-F1
#
_cell.length_a   1.000
_cell.length_b   1.000
_cell.length_c   1.000
_cell.angle_alpha   90.00
_cell.angle_beta   90.00
_cell.angle_gamma   90.00
#
_symmetry.space_group_name_H-M   'P 1'
#
loop_
_entity.id
_entity.type
_entity.pdbx_description
1 polymer ?
#
loop_
_entity_poly.entity_id
_entity_poly.type
_entity_poly.pdbx_seq_one_letter_code
_entity_poly.pdbx_strand_id
1 'polypeptide(L)'
;MKLASLPTLIRHSDQPYELDHAAASTADSASFDFHTVTWQADGFGFDATSGEFFTASPTALVVMQALSEGVARPQILDRLTTRFEVARSTAERDLESFLAELVHIGLTSESN
;
A
#
# COMPACT_ATOMS: atom_id res chain seq x y z
N MET A 1 9.19 -26.48 -62.80
CA MET A 1 9.82 -25.19 -63.14
C MET A 1 8.88 -24.35 -64.00
N LYS A 2 8.40 -23.20 -63.51
CA LYS A 2 7.94 -22.04 -64.32
C LYS A 2 7.90 -20.78 -63.43
N LEU A 3 8.05 -19.60 -64.02
CA LEU A 3 8.44 -18.33 -63.35
C LEU A 3 7.28 -17.38 -63.01
N ALA A 4 7.46 -16.64 -61.90
CA ALA A 4 6.84 -15.37 -61.47
C ALA A 4 7.69 -14.84 -60.27
N SER A 5 8.07 -13.57 -60.02
CA SER A 5 7.86 -12.25 -60.67
C SER A 5 6.41 -11.75 -60.73
N LEU A 6 6.00 -10.58 -60.22
CA LEU A 6 6.57 -9.40 -59.51
C LEU A 6 5.38 -8.74 -58.74
N PRO A 7 5.44 -7.54 -58.12
CA PRO A 7 6.50 -6.84 -57.37
C PRO A 7 6.07 -6.47 -55.92
N THR A 8 7.00 -5.90 -55.15
CA THR A 8 6.72 -5.21 -53.87
C THR A 8 5.81 -3.99 -54.06
N LEU A 9 4.73 -3.87 -53.29
CA LEU A 9 3.98 -2.63 -53.12
C LEU A 9 4.20 -2.08 -51.70
N ILE A 10 5.20 -1.20 -51.53
CA ILE A 10 5.29 -0.37 -50.33
C ILE A 10 4.19 0.69 -50.43
N ARG A 11 3.22 0.63 -49.53
CA ARG A 11 2.27 1.73 -49.29
C ARG A 11 2.53 2.29 -47.91
N HIS A 12 3.19 3.44 -47.84
CA HIS A 12 3.12 4.31 -46.67
C HIS A 12 1.66 4.65 -46.40
N SER A 13 1.21 4.43 -45.16
CA SER A 13 -0.01 5.04 -44.63
C SER A 13 0.18 5.17 -43.12
N ASP A 14 0.47 6.40 -42.71
CA ASP A 14 0.48 6.85 -41.32
C ASP A 14 -0.80 6.41 -40.62
N GLN A 15 -0.66 5.55 -39.62
CA GLN A 15 -1.69 5.29 -38.62
C GLN A 15 -1.00 5.41 -37.27
N PRO A 16 -1.19 6.52 -36.53
CA PRO A 16 -0.74 6.59 -35.16
C PRO A 16 -1.46 5.49 -34.38
N TYR A 17 -0.71 4.85 -33.50
CA TYR A 17 -1.17 3.76 -32.65
C TYR A 17 -2.18 4.34 -31.65
N GLU A 18 -3.46 4.31 -32.00
CA GLU A 18 -4.55 4.60 -31.07
C GLU A 18 -4.69 3.40 -30.13
N LEU A 19 -3.68 3.26 -29.26
CA LEU A 19 -3.81 2.53 -28.02
C LEU A 19 -4.90 3.25 -27.24
N ASP A 20 -6.09 2.67 -27.24
CA ASP A 20 -7.19 3.04 -26.37
C ASP A 20 -6.79 2.73 -24.92
N HIS A 21 -5.92 3.58 -24.39
CA HIS A 21 -5.70 3.76 -22.96
C HIS A 21 -6.90 4.54 -22.44
N ALA A 22 -8.07 3.89 -22.51
CA ALA A 22 -9.11 4.04 -21.51
C ALA A 22 -8.43 3.80 -20.16
N ALA A 23 -7.94 4.89 -19.57
CA ALA A 23 -7.43 4.91 -18.23
C ALA A 23 -8.57 4.40 -17.35
N ALA A 24 -8.42 3.16 -16.89
CA ALA A 24 -9.24 2.64 -15.82
C ALA A 24 -8.89 3.44 -14.57
N SER A 25 -9.47 4.64 -14.47
CA SER A 25 -9.64 5.37 -13.23
C SER A 25 -10.68 4.66 -12.38
N THR A 26 -10.45 3.37 -12.11
CA THR A 26 -10.75 2.79 -10.81
C THR A 26 -9.71 3.35 -9.85
N ALA A 27 -9.85 4.64 -9.54
CA ALA A 27 -9.69 5.06 -8.15
C ALA A 27 -10.79 4.34 -7.38
N ASP A 28 -10.57 3.05 -7.15
CA ASP A 28 -11.43 2.26 -6.30
C ASP A 28 -11.45 3.01 -4.98
N SER A 29 -12.65 3.35 -4.52
CA SER A 29 -12.81 4.02 -3.23
C SER A 29 -12.73 2.95 -2.16
N ALA A 30 -11.56 2.32 -2.12
CA ALA A 30 -11.22 1.24 -1.22
C ALA A 30 -11.19 1.82 0.19
N SER A 31 -12.33 1.67 0.87
CA SER A 31 -12.45 1.79 2.31
C SER A 31 -11.64 0.66 2.91
N PHE A 32 -10.31 0.82 2.95
CA PHE A 32 -9.42 -0.14 3.55
C PHE A 32 -9.50 -0.01 5.07
N ASP A 33 -10.59 -0.46 5.67
CA ASP A 33 -10.64 -0.58 7.11
C ASP A 33 -9.89 -1.85 7.54
N PHE A 34 -8.82 -1.68 8.32
CA PHE A 34 -7.88 -2.72 8.78
C PHE A 34 -8.50 -3.84 9.66
N HIS A 35 -9.83 -3.96 9.70
CA HIS A 35 -10.61 -4.83 10.57
C HIS A 35 -10.28 -6.32 10.47
N THR A 36 -9.71 -6.78 9.35
CA THR A 36 -9.44 -8.21 9.08
C THR A 36 -7.97 -8.56 8.90
N VAL A 37 -7.03 -7.63 9.12
CA VAL A 37 -5.61 -7.96 8.99
C VAL A 37 -5.10 -8.80 10.16
N THR A 38 -4.57 -9.97 9.83
CA THR A 38 -3.87 -10.85 10.77
C THR A 38 -2.37 -10.65 10.65
N TRP A 39 -1.72 -10.26 11.75
CA TRP A 39 -0.27 -10.04 11.81
C TRP A 39 0.47 -11.23 12.44
N GLN A 40 1.56 -11.65 11.80
CA GLN A 40 2.52 -12.61 12.32
C GLN A 40 3.67 -11.91 13.08
N ALA A 41 4.36 -12.66 13.95
CA ALA A 41 5.42 -12.13 14.81
C ALA A 41 6.70 -11.70 14.06
N ASP A 42 6.85 -12.10 12.81
CA ASP A 42 7.94 -11.73 11.89
C ASP A 42 7.66 -10.43 11.10
N GLY A 43 6.48 -9.84 11.25
CA GLY A 43 6.07 -8.64 10.54
C GLY A 43 5.26 -8.88 9.26
N PHE A 44 4.89 -10.12 8.93
CA PHE A 44 3.99 -10.38 7.80
C PHE A 44 2.52 -10.17 8.19
N GLY A 45 1.79 -9.39 7.38
CA GLY A 45 0.35 -9.15 7.53
C GLY A 45 -0.42 -9.65 6.32
N PHE A 46 -1.62 -10.20 6.53
CA PHE A 46 -2.56 -10.54 5.46
C PHE A 46 -3.93 -9.95 5.79
N ASP A 47 -4.51 -9.19 4.84
CA ASP A 47 -5.91 -8.78 4.93
C ASP A 47 -6.84 -9.82 4.29
N ALA A 48 -7.78 -10.35 5.07
CA ALA A 48 -8.77 -11.27 4.54
C ALA A 48 -9.89 -10.58 3.72
N THR A 49 -10.01 -9.24 3.77
CA THR A 49 -11.02 -8.49 2.99
C THR A 49 -10.51 -8.11 1.60
N SER A 50 -9.36 -7.42 1.48
CA SER A 50 -8.76 -7.09 0.18
C SER A 50 -7.99 -8.25 -0.46
N GLY A 51 -7.52 -9.21 0.35
CA GLY A 51 -6.62 -10.27 -0.09
C GLY A 51 -5.16 -9.84 -0.22
N GLU A 52 -4.80 -8.65 0.27
CA GLU A 52 -3.45 -8.10 0.17
C GLU A 52 -2.51 -8.59 1.26
N PHE A 53 -1.22 -8.53 0.95
CA PHE A 53 -0.13 -8.90 1.84
C PHE A 53 0.75 -7.69 2.15
N PHE A 54 1.00 -7.49 3.43
CA PHE A 54 1.79 -6.37 3.95
C PHE A 54 3.04 -6.89 4.65
N THR A 55 4.11 -6.10 4.60
CA THR A 55 5.29 -6.30 5.45
C THR A 55 5.50 -5.09 6.33
N ALA A 56 5.59 -5.32 7.64
CA ALA A 56 5.81 -4.31 8.66
C ALA A 56 7.23 -4.44 9.23
N SER A 57 7.89 -3.30 9.43
CA SER A 57 9.08 -3.26 10.30
C SER A 57 8.70 -3.65 11.74
N PRO A 58 9.65 -4.07 12.60
CA PRO A 58 9.35 -4.37 13.99
C PRO A 58 8.67 -3.22 14.76
N THR A 59 8.97 -1.97 14.39
CA THR A 59 8.33 -0.77 14.93
C THR A 59 6.89 -0.63 14.44
N ALA A 60 6.67 -0.76 13.12
CA ALA A 60 5.34 -0.71 12.54
C ALA A 60 4.44 -1.83 13.08
N LEU A 61 4.95 -3.05 13.23
CA LEU A 61 4.21 -4.19 13.80
C LEU A 61 3.66 -3.88 15.21
N VAL A 62 4.46 -3.23 16.07
CA VAL A 62 4.03 -2.83 17.42
C VAL A 62 2.91 -1.79 17.37
N VAL A 63 2.98 -0.84 16.44
CA VAL A 63 1.91 0.15 16.24
C VAL A 63 0.65 -0.53 15.71
N MET A 64 0.75 -1.35 14.66
CA MET A 64 -0.40 -2.02 14.04
C MET A 64 -1.11 -2.99 15.00
N GLN A 65 -0.35 -3.76 15.80
CA GLN A 65 -0.92 -4.58 16.86
C GLN A 65 -1.66 -3.71 17.89
N ALA A 66 -1.05 -2.63 18.37
CA ALA A 66 -1.67 -1.74 19.34
C ALA A 66 -2.94 -1.04 18.79
N LEU A 67 -2.96 -0.64 17.52
CA LEU A 67 -4.15 -0.10 16.85
C LEU A 67 -5.26 -1.17 16.75
N SER A 68 -4.93 -2.41 16.38
CA SER A 68 -5.90 -3.53 16.34
C SER A 68 -6.47 -3.90 17.72
N GLU A 69 -5.71 -3.65 18.79
CA GLU A 69 -6.13 -3.80 20.18
C GLU A 69 -6.95 -2.61 20.71
N GLY A 70 -7.10 -1.51 19.94
CA GLY A 70 -7.77 -0.28 20.38
C GLY A 70 -6.98 0.54 21.41
N VAL A 71 -5.65 0.38 21.45
CA VAL A 71 -4.76 1.03 22.43
C VAL A 71 -4.63 2.52 22.14
N ALA A 72 -4.73 3.34 23.18
CA ALA A 72 -4.66 4.80 23.04
C ALA A 72 -3.24 5.27 22.65
N ARG A 73 -3.13 6.30 21.79
CA ARG A 73 -1.84 6.84 21.29
C ARG A 73 -0.75 7.00 22.39
N PRO A 74 -1.03 7.53 23.60
CA PRO A 74 -0.01 7.63 24.66
C PRO A 74 0.60 6.29 25.09
N GLN A 75 -0.21 5.24 25.15
CA GLN A 75 0.23 3.88 25.51
C GLN A 75 1.04 3.24 24.37
N ILE A 76 0.73 3.57 23.11
CA ILE A 76 1.56 3.18 21.95
C ILE A 76 2.96 3.80 22.08
N LEU A 77 3.05 5.10 22.41
CA LEU A 77 4.32 5.79 22.64
C LEU A 77 5.12 5.17 23.79
N ASP A 78 4.46 4.81 24.89
CA ASP A 78 5.11 4.15 26.02
C ASP A 78 5.64 2.75 25.63
N ARG A 79 4.89 1.98 24.81
CA ARG A 79 5.38 0.71 24.21
C ARG A 79 6.59 0.94 23.31
N LEU A 80 6.56 1.95 22.43
CA LEU A 80 7.64 2.25 21.48
C LEU A 80 8.94 2.67 22.20
N THR A 81 8.83 3.66 23.10
CA THR A 81 9.97 4.17 23.88
C THR A 81 10.60 3.09 24.76
N THR A 82 9.79 2.24 25.40
CA THR A 82 10.29 1.13 26.24
C THR A 82 10.94 0.01 25.41
N ARG A 83 10.36 -0.35 24.25
CA ARG A 83 10.82 -1.49 23.45
C ARG A 83 12.05 -1.19 22.59
N PHE A 84 12.16 0.04 22.08
CA PHE A 84 13.21 0.45 21.15
C PHE A 84 14.22 1.43 21.76
N GLU A 85 14.08 1.75 23.05
CA GLU A 85 14.96 2.66 23.82
C GLU A 85 15.13 4.05 23.16
N VAL A 86 14.09 4.51 22.46
CA VAL A 86 14.07 5.81 21.76
C VAL A 86 13.52 6.94 22.64
N ALA A 87 13.95 8.17 22.36
CA ALA A 87 13.37 9.36 22.97
C ALA A 87 11.89 9.52 22.61
N ARG A 88 11.06 9.99 23.56
CA ARG A 88 9.62 10.18 23.36
C ARG A 88 9.29 11.07 22.17
N SER A 89 10.02 12.17 21.98
CA SER A 89 9.85 13.08 20.85
C SER A 89 10.20 12.46 19.49
N THR A 90 11.05 11.43 19.44
CA THR A 90 11.28 10.63 18.23
C THR A 90 10.09 9.73 17.98
N ALA A 91 9.67 8.95 19.00
CA ALA A 91 8.51 8.07 18.89
C ALA A 91 7.20 8.81 18.52
N GLU A 92 7.01 10.04 19.01
CA GLU A 92 5.88 10.90 18.67
C GLU A 92 5.87 11.30 17.20
N ARG A 93 7.02 11.70 16.64
CA ARG A 93 7.14 12.10 15.23
C ARG A 93 7.03 10.89 14.29
N ASP A 94 7.61 9.77 14.68
CA ASP A 94 7.56 8.53 13.90
C ASP A 94 6.15 7.93 13.90
N LEU A 95 5.45 7.93 15.04
CA LEU A 95 4.06 7.48 15.14
C LEU A 95 3.12 8.37 14.32
N GLU A 96 3.25 9.69 14.43
CA GLU A 96 2.39 10.62 13.67
C GLU A 96 2.63 10.49 12.16
N SER A 97 3.89 10.37 11.72
CA SER A 97 4.23 10.14 10.31
C SER A 97 3.69 8.82 9.79
N PHE A 98 3.71 7.77 10.62
CA PHE A 98 3.18 6.45 10.26
C PHE A 98 1.65 6.44 10.20
N LEU A 99 0.95 7.10 11.12
CA LEU A 99 -0.51 7.25 11.06
C LEU A 99 -0.94 8.06 9.84
N ALA A 100 -0.23 9.14 9.50
CA ALA A 100 -0.48 9.92 8.29
C ALA A 100 -0.28 9.08 7.01
N GLU A 101 0.72 8.20 6.96
CA GLU A 101 0.92 7.28 5.85
C GLU A 101 -0.23 6.26 5.73
N LEU A 102 -0.68 5.66 6.84
CA LEU A 102 -1.83 4.73 6.85
C LEU A 102 -3.11 5.41 6.32
N VAL A 103 -3.34 6.67 6.68
CA VAL A 103 -4.45 7.48 6.14
C VAL A 103 -4.25 7.75 4.65
N HIS A 104 -3.03 8.08 4.21
CA HIS A 104 -2.72 8.37 2.80
C HIS A 104 -3.01 7.19 1.87
N ILE A 105 -2.67 5.98 2.31
CA ILE A 105 -2.94 4.73 1.59
C ILE A 105 -4.33 4.13 1.88
N GLY A 106 -5.20 4.87 2.56
CA GLY A 106 -6.60 4.53 2.82
C GLY A 106 -6.85 3.51 3.94
N LEU A 107 -5.78 2.98 4.56
CA LEU A 107 -5.77 1.85 5.49
C LEU A 107 -6.32 2.18 6.90
N THR A 108 -6.50 3.46 7.22
CA THR A 108 -7.20 3.91 8.43
C THR A 108 -7.97 5.21 8.17
N SER A 109 -9.24 5.28 8.58
CA SER A 109 -9.96 6.55 8.66
C SER A 109 -9.38 7.46 9.75
N GLU A 110 -9.19 8.77 9.46
CA GLU A 110 -8.76 9.77 10.46
C GLU A 110 -9.72 9.81 11.66
N SER A 111 -9.36 9.11 12.73
CA SER A 111 -10.08 9.10 13.99
C SER A 111 -9.43 10.11 14.93
N ASN A 112 -10.02 11.31 14.95
CA ASN A 112 -9.70 12.46 15.81
C ASN A 112 -10.20 12.25 17.25
#